data_AF-A0A7C5IJP2-F1
#
_entry.id   AF-A0A7C5IJP2-F1
#
_cell.length_a   1.000
_cell.length_b   1.000
_cell.length_c   1.000
_cell.angle_alpha   90.00
_cell.angle_beta   90.00
_cell.angle_gamma   90.00
#
_symmetry.space_group_name_H-M   'P 1'
#
loop_
_entity.id
_entity.type
_entity.pdbx_description
1 polymer ?
#
loop_
_entity_poly.entity_id
_entity_poly.type
_entity_poly.pdbx_seq_one_letter_code
_entity_poly.pdbx_strand_id
1 'polypeptide(L)'
;MSSALPIPVIAPARPAPTRAELERAFAEFLRLDVAAGDAAPATVRSYRAEAEAWVRWCEAKGIDPAAATVAHIKLFRAELVERGYQPVTIGWKLTVVRRFYEAARSAGLRPDNPVAGVRPPRVRRAADDFKYLTADQLARLLAAVPGPDEATG
;
A
#
# COMPACT_ATOMS: atom_id res chain seq x y z
N MET A 1 -20.11 -15.81 54.56
CA MET A 1 -19.22 -14.82 53.89
C MET A 1 -19.55 -14.85 52.40
N SER A 2 -20.43 -13.95 51.95
CA SER A 2 -20.88 -13.90 50.56
C SER A 2 -19.89 -13.07 49.75
N SER A 3 -19.10 -13.72 48.89
CA SER A 3 -18.16 -13.06 47.99
C SER A 3 -18.93 -12.59 46.76
N ALA A 4 -19.11 -11.28 46.60
CA ALA A 4 -19.62 -10.69 45.37
C ALA A 4 -18.48 -10.64 44.35
N LEU A 5 -18.64 -11.34 43.22
CA LEU A 5 -17.74 -11.22 42.08
C LEU A 5 -17.87 -9.80 41.49
N PRO A 6 -16.75 -9.14 41.12
CA PRO A 6 -16.81 -7.82 40.51
C PRO A 6 -17.50 -7.90 39.15
N ILE A 7 -18.48 -7.01 38.94
CA ILE A 7 -19.16 -6.86 37.65
C ILE A 7 -18.12 -6.38 36.62
N PRO A 8 -17.95 -7.07 35.48
CA PRO A 8 -17.05 -6.61 34.44
C PRO A 8 -17.55 -5.28 33.89
N VAL A 9 -16.72 -4.25 34.00
CA VAL A 9 -16.98 -2.95 33.36
C VAL A 9 -16.81 -3.16 31.85
N ILE A 10 -17.93 -3.33 31.15
CA ILE A 10 -17.96 -3.32 29.68
C ILE A 10 -17.69 -1.88 29.25
N ALA A 11 -16.44 -1.58 28.88
CA ALA A 11 -16.11 -0.33 28.22
C ALA A 11 -16.99 -0.21 26.95
N PRO A 12 -17.60 0.95 26.67
CA PRO A 12 -18.40 1.10 25.46
C PRO A 12 -17.50 0.86 24.25
N ALA A 13 -17.84 -0.15 23.44
CA ALA A 13 -17.16 -0.41 22.19
C ALA A 13 -17.27 0.87 21.34
N ARG A 14 -16.14 1.50 21.02
CA ARG A 14 -16.12 2.66 20.13
C ARG A 14 -16.83 2.25 18.82
N PRO A 15 -17.72 3.08 18.26
CA PRO A 15 -18.31 2.79 16.97
C PRO A 15 -17.22 2.54 15.92
N ALA A 16 -17.56 1.73 14.91
CA ALA A 16 -16.66 1.48 13.79
C ALA A 16 -16.25 2.84 13.16
N PRO A 17 -14.97 3.01 12.80
CA PRO A 17 -14.51 4.28 12.24
C PRO A 17 -15.22 4.53 10.91
N THR A 18 -15.67 5.76 10.70
CA THR A 18 -16.30 6.19 9.48
C THR A 18 -15.28 6.36 8.35
N ARG A 19 -15.75 6.32 7.10
CA ARG A 19 -14.94 6.63 5.92
C ARG A 19 -14.22 7.98 6.05
N ALA A 20 -14.93 9.01 6.51
CA ALA A 20 -14.38 10.36 6.68
C ALA A 20 -13.23 10.41 7.71
N GLU A 21 -13.30 9.59 8.78
CA GLU A 21 -12.20 9.48 9.75
C GLU A 21 -10.97 8.81 9.14
N LEU A 22 -11.15 7.75 8.34
CA LEU A 22 -10.06 7.10 7.63
C LEU A 22 -9.38 8.05 6.62
N GLU A 23 -10.18 8.80 5.86
CA GLU A 23 -9.69 9.79 4.90
C GLU A 23 -8.93 10.94 5.58
N ARG A 24 -9.43 11.41 6.73
CA ARG A 24 -8.76 12.43 7.54
C ARG A 24 -7.42 11.91 8.08
N ALA A 25 -7.40 10.71 8.65
CA ALA A 25 -6.18 10.08 9.14
C ALA A 25 -5.14 9.93 8.01
N PHE A 26 -5.57 9.50 6.82
CA PHE A 26 -4.67 9.40 5.68
C PHE A 26 -4.16 10.76 5.20
N ALA A 27 -5.03 11.78 5.17
CA ALA A 27 -4.63 13.15 4.82
C ALA A 27 -3.56 13.70 5.76
N GLU A 28 -3.71 13.45 7.07
CA GLU A 28 -2.74 13.84 8.09
C GLU A 28 -1.43 13.06 7.95
N PHE A 29 -1.50 11.74 7.75
CA PHE A 29 -0.34 10.91 7.49
C PHE A 29 0.46 11.37 6.25
N LEU A 30 -0.21 11.74 5.16
CA LEU A 30 0.47 12.29 3.98
C LEU A 30 1.21 13.59 4.27
N ARG A 31 0.69 14.41 5.20
CA ARG A 31 1.30 15.68 5.59
C ARG A 31 2.51 15.48 6.52
N LEU A 32 2.48 14.46 7.37
CA LEU A 32 3.47 14.27 8.43
C LEU A 32 4.54 13.22 8.10
N ASP A 33 4.16 12.14 7.41
CA ASP A 33 4.99 10.94 7.32
C ASP A 33 5.55 10.68 5.92
N VAL A 34 4.95 11.24 4.87
CA VAL A 34 5.46 11.07 3.50
C VAL A 34 6.58 12.05 3.24
N ALA A 35 7.72 11.53 2.76
CA ALA A 35 8.95 12.30 2.53
C ALA A 35 9.37 13.16 3.75
N ALA A 36 9.14 12.64 4.97
CA ALA A 36 9.40 13.34 6.23
C ALA A 36 8.71 14.73 6.33
N GLY A 37 7.54 14.87 5.70
CA GLY A 37 6.76 16.10 5.69
C GLY A 37 6.98 17.00 4.47
N ASP A 38 7.93 16.67 3.59
CA ASP A 38 8.24 17.43 2.36
C ASP A 38 7.81 16.69 1.08
N ALA A 39 6.61 16.11 1.12
CA ALA A 39 6.07 15.39 -0.03
C ALA A 39 5.72 16.37 -1.15
N ALA A 40 6.35 16.20 -2.33
CA ALA A 40 6.00 16.98 -3.51
C ALA A 40 4.48 16.96 -3.78
N PRO A 41 3.86 18.10 -4.18
CA PRO A 41 2.41 18.17 -4.38
C PRO A 41 1.86 17.13 -5.35
N ALA A 42 2.64 16.77 -6.39
CA ALA A 42 2.27 15.72 -7.33
C ALA A 42 2.18 14.35 -6.66
N THR A 43 3.10 14.02 -5.76
CA THR A 43 3.10 12.77 -4.98
C THR A 43 1.87 12.70 -4.07
N VAL A 44 1.55 13.77 -3.34
CA VAL A 44 0.36 13.82 -2.48
C VAL A 44 -0.92 13.61 -3.29
N ARG A 45 -1.05 14.26 -4.45
CA ARG A 45 -2.20 14.08 -5.35
C ARG A 45 -2.34 12.63 -5.82
N SER A 46 -1.26 12.02 -6.27
CA SER A 46 -1.29 10.62 -6.73
C SER A 46 -1.67 9.65 -5.61
N TYR A 47 -1.17 9.85 -4.39
CA TYR A 47 -1.54 9.03 -3.24
C TYR A 47 -3.03 9.18 -2.88
N ARG A 48 -3.56 10.42 -2.87
CA ARG A 48 -4.99 10.66 -2.61
C ARG A 48 -5.87 9.99 -3.67
N ALA A 49 -5.56 10.17 -4.95
CA ALA A 49 -6.32 9.61 -6.06
C ALA A 49 -6.38 8.07 -5.98
N GLU A 50 -5.29 7.42 -5.59
CA GLU A 50 -5.27 5.96 -5.45
C GLU A 50 -5.95 5.44 -4.19
N ALA A 51 -5.84 6.13 -3.06
CA ALA A 51 -6.61 5.78 -1.87
C ALA A 51 -8.12 5.91 -2.15
N GLU A 52 -8.53 6.96 -2.86
CA GLU A 52 -9.90 7.14 -3.30
C GLU A 52 -10.35 6.05 -4.28
N ALA A 53 -9.47 5.62 -5.20
CA ALA A 53 -9.76 4.50 -6.10
C ALA A 53 -10.02 3.19 -5.35
N TRP A 54 -9.27 2.92 -4.29
CA TRP A 54 -9.52 1.80 -3.39
C TRP A 54 -10.86 1.91 -2.68
N VAL A 55 -11.17 3.07 -2.09
CA VAL A 55 -12.44 3.29 -1.38
C VAL A 55 -13.65 3.14 -2.32
N ARG A 56 -13.58 3.72 -3.52
CA ARG A 56 -14.63 3.53 -4.55
C ARG A 56 -14.79 2.07 -4.96
N TRP A 57 -13.69 1.31 -5.03
CA TRP A 57 -13.78 -0.12 -5.30
C TRP A 57 -14.48 -0.87 -4.16
N CYS A 58 -14.19 -0.53 -2.89
CA CYS A 58 -14.90 -1.09 -1.74
C CYS A 58 -16.41 -0.80 -1.81
N GLU A 59 -16.78 0.46 -2.06
CA GLU A 59 -18.18 0.88 -2.20
C GLU A 59 -18.90 0.09 -3.30
N ALA A 60 -18.27 -0.04 -4.48
CA ALA A 60 -18.82 -0.81 -5.59
C ALA A 60 -19.00 -2.31 -5.29
N LYS A 61 -18.29 -2.84 -4.29
CA LYS A 61 -18.41 -4.24 -3.84
C LYS A 61 -19.26 -4.39 -2.57
N GLY A 62 -19.84 -3.30 -2.05
CA GLY A 62 -20.58 -3.32 -0.78
C GLY A 62 -19.70 -3.62 0.43
N ILE A 63 -18.40 -3.32 0.34
CA ILE A 63 -17.42 -3.53 1.40
C ILE A 63 -17.22 -2.21 2.14
N ASP A 64 -17.32 -2.24 3.46
CA ASP A 64 -16.86 -1.13 4.29
C ASP A 64 -15.32 -1.12 4.37
N PRO A 65 -14.62 -0.04 3.94
CA PRO A 65 -13.18 0.09 4.08
C PRO A 65 -12.68 -0.09 5.52
N ALA A 66 -13.45 0.34 6.53
CA ALA A 66 -13.08 0.16 7.93
C ALA A 66 -13.02 -1.32 8.33
N ALA A 67 -13.88 -2.15 7.74
CA ALA A 67 -13.99 -3.58 7.99
C ALA A 67 -13.28 -4.44 6.91
N ALA A 68 -12.52 -3.84 6.00
CA ALA A 68 -11.89 -4.58 4.91
C ALA A 68 -10.94 -5.67 5.43
N THR A 69 -10.99 -6.86 4.82
CA THR A 69 -10.19 -8.01 5.23
C THR A 69 -9.04 -8.27 4.25
N VAL A 70 -8.08 -9.11 4.65
CA VAL A 70 -7.02 -9.59 3.73
C VAL A 70 -7.61 -10.23 2.47
N ALA A 71 -8.76 -10.90 2.58
CA ALA A 71 -9.46 -11.49 1.43
C ALA A 71 -9.94 -10.42 0.45
N HIS A 72 -10.49 -9.30 0.93
CA HIS A 72 -10.89 -8.18 0.09
C HIS A 72 -9.70 -7.56 -0.65
N ILE A 73 -8.54 -7.42 0.01
CA ILE A 73 -7.31 -6.93 -0.64
C ILE A 73 -6.86 -7.89 -1.76
N LYS A 74 -6.95 -9.21 -1.54
CA LYS A 74 -6.62 -10.22 -2.57
C LYS A 74 -7.59 -10.17 -3.75
N LEU A 75 -8.88 -9.95 -3.50
CA LEU A 75 -9.90 -9.78 -4.55
C LEU A 75 -9.63 -8.53 -5.38
N PHE A 76 -9.34 -7.39 -4.74
CA PHE A 76 -8.97 -6.17 -5.46
C PHE A 76 -7.73 -6.36 -6.33
N ARG A 77 -6.69 -7.02 -5.80
CA ARG A 77 -5.50 -7.38 -6.58
C ARG A 77 -5.86 -8.26 -7.77
N ALA A 78 -6.71 -9.26 -7.60
CA ALA A 78 -7.14 -10.15 -8.69
C ALA A 78 -7.87 -9.36 -9.79
N GLU A 79 -8.77 -8.46 -9.41
CA GLU A 79 -9.50 -7.63 -10.36
C GLU A 79 -8.58 -6.66 -11.11
N LEU A 80 -7.54 -6.12 -10.47
CA LEU A 80 -6.53 -5.32 -11.17
C LEU A 80 -5.76 -6.16 -12.21
N VAL A 81 -5.50 -7.44 -11.93
CA VAL A 81 -4.89 -8.36 -12.91
C VAL A 81 -5.83 -8.62 -14.07
N GLU A 82 -7.11 -8.90 -13.81
CA GLU A 82 -8.15 -9.13 -14.83
C GLU A 82 -8.34 -7.92 -15.73
N ARG A 83 -8.22 -6.71 -15.18
CA ARG A 83 -8.23 -5.44 -15.92
C ARG A 83 -6.94 -5.15 -16.69
N GLY A 84 -5.93 -6.02 -16.65
CA GLY A 84 -4.70 -5.89 -17.42
C GLY A 84 -3.69 -4.88 -16.88
N TYR A 85 -3.78 -4.49 -15.60
CA TYR A 85 -2.76 -3.61 -15.02
C TYR A 85 -1.40 -4.31 -14.92
N GLN A 86 -0.34 -3.56 -15.21
CA GLN A 86 1.02 -4.07 -15.07
C GLN A 86 1.35 -4.41 -13.61
N PRO A 87 2.12 -5.49 -13.33
CA PRO A 87 2.45 -5.88 -11.95
C PRO A 87 3.11 -4.77 -11.11
N VAL A 88 3.91 -3.91 -11.75
CA VAL A 88 4.52 -2.74 -11.08
C VAL A 88 3.46 -1.73 -10.64
N THR A 89 2.47 -1.46 -11.50
CA THR A 89 1.34 -0.58 -11.19
C THR A 89 0.48 -1.16 -10.08
N ILE A 90 0.23 -2.47 -10.10
CA ILE A 90 -0.50 -3.17 -9.02
C ILE A 90 0.26 -3.08 -7.70
N GLY A 91 1.59 -3.27 -7.72
CA GLY A 91 2.44 -3.10 -6.54
C GLY A 91 2.38 -1.69 -5.96
N TRP A 92 2.41 -0.67 -6.81
CA TRP A 92 2.27 0.72 -6.38
C TRP A 92 0.88 1.00 -5.78
N LYS A 93 -0.21 0.56 -6.42
CA LYS A 93 -1.57 0.68 -5.87
C LYS A 93 -1.68 0.01 -4.48
N LEU A 94 -1.18 -1.22 -4.33
CA LEU A 94 -1.15 -1.91 -3.03
C LEU A 94 -0.29 -1.19 -1.99
N THR A 95 0.77 -0.49 -2.41
CA THR A 95 1.59 0.32 -1.51
C THR A 95 0.81 1.50 -0.95
N VAL A 96 0.04 2.20 -1.78
CA VAL A 96 -0.82 3.29 -1.32
C VAL A 96 -1.90 2.78 -0.37
N VAL A 97 -2.58 1.67 -0.70
CA VAL A 97 -3.58 1.06 0.19
C VAL A 97 -2.97 0.63 1.52
N ARG A 98 -1.74 0.10 1.51
CA ARG A 98 -1.01 -0.23 2.74
C ARG A 98 -0.75 1.01 3.60
N ARG A 99 -0.36 2.14 3.01
CA ARG A 99 -0.15 3.41 3.72
C ARG A 99 -1.46 3.99 4.25
N PHE A 100 -2.56 3.82 3.52
CA PHE A 100 -3.90 4.18 3.99
C PHE A 100 -4.27 3.45 5.30
N TYR A 101 -4.07 2.14 5.36
CA TYR A 101 -4.32 1.38 6.60
C TYR A 101 -3.26 1.60 7.67
N GLU A 102 -2.03 1.95 7.32
CA GLU A 102 -1.02 2.38 8.31
C GLU A 102 -1.45 3.67 9.00
N ALA A 103 -1.95 4.65 8.24
CA ALA A 103 -2.51 5.89 8.79
C ALA A 103 -3.69 5.62 9.73
N ALA A 104 -4.62 4.74 9.32
CA ALA A 104 -5.74 4.33 10.17
C ALA A 104 -5.27 3.64 11.46
N ARG A 105 -4.21 2.82 11.39
CA ARG A 105 -3.61 2.19 12.57
C ARG A 105 -2.96 3.21 13.50
N SER A 106 -2.16 4.12 12.95
CA SER A 106 -1.49 5.18 13.72
C SER A 106 -2.48 6.14 14.39
N ALA A 107 -3.62 6.42 13.74
CA ALA A 107 -4.71 7.21 14.32
C ALA A 107 -5.59 6.41 15.32
N GLY A 108 -5.26 5.14 15.60
CA GLY A 108 -6.04 4.28 16.49
C GLY A 108 -7.44 3.93 15.96
N LEU A 109 -7.71 4.14 14.66
CA LEU A 109 -9.00 3.82 14.04
C LEU A 109 -9.14 2.31 13.81
N ARG A 110 -8.02 1.62 13.60
CA ARG A 110 -7.98 0.17 13.37
C ARG A 110 -6.77 -0.46 14.05
N PRO A 111 -6.86 -1.69 14.61
CA PRO A 111 -5.73 -2.33 15.27
C PRO A 111 -4.72 -2.95 14.29
N ASP A 112 -5.13 -3.26 13.06
CA ASP A 112 -4.35 -4.03 12.09
C ASP A 112 -4.25 -3.33 10.72
N ASN A 113 -3.32 -3.80 9.89
CA ASN A 113 -3.21 -3.43 8.49
C ASN A 113 -3.52 -4.67 7.61
N PRO A 114 -4.70 -4.75 6.96
CA PRO A 114 -5.11 -5.92 6.19
C PRO A 114 -4.26 -6.15 4.93
N VAL A 115 -3.40 -5.20 4.58
CA VAL A 115 -2.50 -5.30 3.42
C VAL A 115 -1.15 -5.90 3.80
N ALA A 116 -0.79 -5.99 5.10
CA ALA A 116 0.56 -6.27 5.58
C ALA A 116 1.23 -7.48 4.88
N GLY A 117 0.50 -8.59 4.70
CA GLY A 117 0.99 -9.81 4.06
C GLY A 117 0.69 -9.96 2.56
N VAL A 118 0.00 -9.01 1.92
CA VAL A 118 -0.41 -9.14 0.52
C VAL A 118 0.70 -8.66 -0.42
N ARG A 119 1.14 -9.58 -1.29
CA ARG A 119 2.15 -9.31 -2.33
C ARG A 119 1.50 -8.99 -3.69
N PRO A 120 2.14 -8.15 -4.52
CA PRO A 120 1.74 -7.96 -5.91
C PRO A 120 1.77 -9.30 -6.69
N PRO A 121 1.08 -9.38 -7.86
CA PRO A 121 1.16 -10.56 -8.70
C PRO A 121 2.60 -10.84 -9.12
N ARG A 122 2.96 -12.12 -9.19
CA ARG A 122 4.29 -12.53 -9.67
C ARG A 122 4.42 -12.15 -11.14
N VAL A 123 5.45 -11.38 -11.47
CA VAL A 123 5.90 -11.25 -12.86
C VAL A 123 6.51 -12.61 -13.24
N ARG A 124 5.87 -13.38 -14.11
CA ARG A 124 6.58 -14.44 -14.84
C ARG A 124 7.44 -13.71 -15.86
N ARG A 125 8.72 -13.48 -15.54
CA ARG A 125 9.66 -12.92 -16.52
C ARG A 125 10.01 -14.06 -17.48
N ALA A 126 10.15 -13.76 -18.76
CA ALA A 126 10.88 -14.60 -19.71
C ALA A 126 12.34 -14.85 -19.28
N ALA A 127 12.80 -14.25 -18.18
CA ALA A 127 14.08 -14.52 -17.56
C ALA A 127 14.21 -15.90 -16.90
N ASP A 128 13.10 -16.65 -16.76
CA ASP A 128 13.21 -18.09 -16.47
C ASP A 128 13.82 -18.86 -17.68
N ASP A 129 13.93 -18.22 -18.86
CA ASP A 129 14.63 -18.70 -20.07
C ASP A 129 15.94 -17.95 -20.41
N PHE A 130 16.40 -16.95 -19.63
CA PHE A 130 17.64 -16.19 -19.92
C PHE A 130 18.81 -16.58 -19.01
N LYS A 131 19.86 -17.14 -19.62
CA LYS A 131 21.19 -17.34 -19.03
C LYS A 131 21.73 -16.02 -18.45
N TYR A 132 22.13 -16.06 -17.18
CA TYR A 132 22.80 -14.95 -16.50
C TYR A 132 24.13 -14.59 -17.19
N LEU A 133 24.42 -13.28 -17.26
CA LEU A 133 25.71 -12.78 -17.72
C LEU A 133 26.79 -13.07 -16.65
N THR A 134 27.91 -13.64 -17.07
CA THR A 134 29.04 -13.91 -16.18
C THR A 134 29.75 -12.62 -15.77
N ALA A 135 30.58 -12.67 -14.72
CA ALA A 135 31.34 -11.51 -14.24
C ALA A 135 32.15 -10.83 -15.36
N ASP A 136 32.71 -11.60 -16.30
CA ASP A 136 33.43 -11.07 -17.46
C ASP A 136 32.54 -10.31 -18.45
N GLN A 137 31.28 -10.72 -18.59
CA GLN A 137 30.33 -10.04 -19.48
C GLN A 137 29.81 -8.76 -18.83
N LEU A 138 29.64 -8.75 -17.51
CA LEU A 138 29.34 -7.54 -16.74
C LEU A 138 30.50 -6.54 -16.79
N ALA A 139 31.74 -7.00 -16.69
CA ALA A 139 32.93 -6.15 -16.78
C ALA A 139 33.06 -5.46 -18.14
N ARG A 140 32.77 -6.17 -19.25
CA ARG A 140 32.77 -5.57 -20.59
C ARG A 140 31.65 -4.56 -20.81
N LEU A 141 30.48 -4.79 -20.22
CA LEU A 141 29.35 -3.85 -20.29
C LEU A 141 29.67 -2.55 -19.55
N LEU A 142 30.30 -2.65 -18.38
CA LEU A 142 30.69 -1.50 -17.57
C LEU A 142 31.85 -0.71 -18.21
N ALA A 143 32.78 -1.38 -18.88
CA ALA A 143 33.87 -0.73 -19.62
C ALA A 143 33.41 0.02 -20.88
N ALA A 144 32.19 -0.20 -21.36
CA ALA A 144 31.63 0.46 -22.54
C ALA A 144 30.90 1.78 -22.21
N VAL A 145 30.83 2.17 -20.94
CA VAL A 145 30.25 3.46 -20.51
C VAL A 145 31.40 4.48 -20.39
N PRO A 146 31.45 5.53 -21.24
CA PRO A 146 32.46 6.57 -21.11
C PRO A 146 32.24 7.37 -19.81
N GLY A 147 33.35 7.79 -19.20
CA GLY A 147 33.35 8.56 -17.95
C GLY A 147 32.76 9.98 -18.12
N PRO A 148 32.31 10.61 -17.03
CA PRO A 148 31.52 11.85 -17.07
C PRO A 148 32.24 13.10 -17.60
N ASP A 149 33.52 13.03 -17.98
CA ASP A 149 34.27 14.16 -18.55
C ASP A 149 34.35 14.17 -20.09
N GLU A 150 33.74 13.20 -20.79
CA GLU A 150 33.70 13.20 -22.27
C GLU A 150 32.28 13.37 -22.85
N ALA A 151 31.34 13.92 -22.08
CA ALA A 151 30.05 14.36 -22.59
C ALA A 151 30.03 15.87 -22.81
N THR A 152 30.91 16.39 -23.66
CA THR A 152 30.73 17.72 -24.28
C THR A 152 31.19 17.64 -25.72
N GLY A 153 30.22 17.73 -26.63
CA GLY A 153 30.37 17.68 -28.09
C GLY A 153 29.02 17.45 -28.75
#